data_AF-A0A966GN46-F1
#
_entry.id   AF-A0A966GN46-F1
#
_cell.length_a   1.000
_cell.length_b   1.000
_cell.length_c   1.000
_cell.angle_alpha   90.00
_cell.angle_beta   90.00
_cell.angle_gamma   90.00
#
_symmetry.space_group_name_H-M   'P 1'
#
loop_
_entity.id
_entity.type
_entity.pdbx_description
1 polymer ?
#
loop_
_entity_poly.entity_id
_entity_poly.type
_entity_poly.pdbx_seq_one_letter_code
_entity_poly.pdbx_strand_id
1 'polypeptide(L)'
;MNDYLQAKQGDFSSALDFFKKEIGSLRTGQANPSVLDAVQVEAYGVLNPVNAVGNISVADNSSIVITPWDKGVIKAIEKGIVQADLGLGIVNEGDKIRLSVPPLTEENRR
;
A
#
# COMPACT_ATOMS: atom_id res chain seq x y z
N MET A 1 -43.67 -2.57 -9.26
CA MET A 1 -43.33 -3.45 -8.11
C MET A 1 -41.91 -3.97 -8.30
N ASN A 2 -40.89 -3.09 -8.23
CA ASN A 2 -39.46 -3.49 -8.16
C ASN A 2 -38.49 -2.30 -7.95
N ASP A 3 -38.93 -1.04 -8.09
CA ASP A 3 -38.05 0.12 -7.87
C ASP A 3 -37.46 0.20 -6.47
N TYR A 4 -38.23 -0.19 -5.45
CA TYR A 4 -37.78 -0.12 -4.06
C TYR A 4 -36.67 -1.14 -3.75
N LEU A 5 -36.71 -2.30 -4.43
CA LEU A 5 -35.67 -3.33 -4.31
C LEU A 5 -34.42 -2.96 -5.12
N GLN A 6 -34.58 -2.38 -6.31
CA GLN A 6 -33.45 -1.88 -7.11
C GLN A 6 -32.70 -0.73 -6.40
N ALA A 7 -33.41 0.21 -5.79
CA ALA A 7 -32.79 1.30 -5.04
C ALA A 7 -31.96 0.76 -3.85
N LYS A 8 -32.49 -0.23 -3.12
CA LYS A 8 -31.78 -0.83 -1.98
C LYS A 8 -30.64 -1.76 -2.39
N GLN A 9 -30.67 -2.34 -3.59
CA GLN A 9 -29.60 -3.16 -4.12
C GLN A 9 -28.33 -2.33 -4.41
N GLY A 10 -28.49 -1.08 -4.86
CA GLY A 10 -27.38 -0.12 -5.03
C GLY A 10 -26.73 0.29 -3.70
N ASP A 11 -27.55 0.58 -2.69
CA ASP A 11 -27.08 0.87 -1.32
C ASP A 11 -26.29 -0.32 -0.74
N PHE A 12 -26.79 -1.55 -0.92
CA PHE A 12 -26.12 -2.77 -0.45
C PHE A 12 -24.80 -3.04 -1.18
N SER A 13 -24.74 -2.81 -2.49
CA SER A 13 -23.48 -2.97 -3.25
C SER A 13 -22.44 -1.98 -2.75
N SER A 14 -22.83 -0.73 -2.50
CA SER A 14 -21.93 0.30 -1.99
C SER A 14 -21.42 -0.03 -0.58
N ALA A 15 -22.29 -0.56 0.29
CA ALA A 15 -21.89 -1.03 1.63
C ALA A 15 -20.93 -2.24 1.56
N LEU A 16 -21.17 -3.17 0.63
CA LEU A 16 -20.27 -4.31 0.41
C LEU A 16 -18.91 -3.89 -0.14
N ASP A 17 -18.86 -2.91 -1.05
CA ASP A 17 -17.61 -2.38 -1.56
C ASP A 17 -16.83 -1.61 -0.49
N PHE A 18 -17.53 -0.84 0.36
CA PHE A 18 -16.91 -0.18 1.51
C PHE A 18 -16.33 -1.20 2.49
N PHE A 19 -17.09 -2.25 2.80
CA PHE A 19 -16.66 -3.34 3.68
C PHE A 19 -15.47 -4.13 3.13
N LYS A 20 -15.47 -4.44 1.83
CA LYS A 20 -14.31 -5.07 1.16
C LYS A 20 -13.07 -4.18 1.23
N LYS A 21 -13.25 -2.87 1.08
CA LYS A 21 -12.15 -1.90 1.14
C LYS A 21 -11.59 -1.78 2.56
N GLU A 22 -12.45 -1.79 3.58
CA GLU A 22 -12.02 -1.85 4.98
C GLU A 22 -11.30 -3.16 5.31
N ILE A 23 -11.81 -4.32 4.89
CA ILE A 23 -11.12 -5.60 5.10
C ILE A 23 -9.76 -5.64 4.36
N GLY A 24 -9.68 -5.09 3.15
CA GLY A 24 -8.43 -4.98 2.40
C GLY A 24 -7.41 -4.06 3.09
N SER A 25 -7.89 -3.03 3.81
CA SER A 25 -7.07 -2.14 4.63
C SER A 25 -6.72 -2.73 6.00
N LEU A 26 -7.44 -3.76 6.47
CA LEU A 26 -7.11 -4.46 7.70
C LEU A 26 -5.77 -5.17 7.49
N ARG A 27 -4.77 -4.83 8.31
CA ARG A 27 -3.42 -5.44 8.31
C ARG A 27 -3.52 -6.94 8.61
N THR A 28 -3.88 -7.73 7.62
CA THR A 28 -3.56 -9.15 7.58
C THR A 28 -2.03 -9.24 7.48
N GLY A 29 -1.39 -10.19 8.14
CA GLY A 29 0.07 -10.37 8.12
C GLY A 29 0.66 -10.73 6.74
N GLN A 30 -0.08 -10.43 5.67
CA GLN A 30 0.32 -10.45 4.27
C GLN A 30 0.80 -9.07 3.84
N ALA A 31 1.95 -9.03 3.19
CA ALA A 31 2.46 -7.89 2.45
C ALA A 31 1.44 -7.46 1.37
N ASN A 32 0.55 -6.51 1.69
CA ASN A 32 -0.43 -5.95 0.77
C ASN A 32 0.12 -4.65 0.14
N PRO A 33 0.20 -4.54 -1.20
CA PRO A 33 0.59 -3.32 -1.90
C PRO A 33 -0.27 -2.10 -1.53
N SER A 34 -1.53 -2.33 -1.13
CA SER A 34 -2.47 -1.27 -0.75
C SER A 34 -2.00 -0.44 0.46
N VAL A 35 -1.10 -0.99 1.29
CA VAL A 35 -0.49 -0.25 2.41
C VAL A 35 0.38 0.91 1.92
N LEU A 36 0.90 0.79 0.69
CA LEU A 36 1.75 1.81 0.06
C LEU A 36 0.94 2.84 -0.74
N ASP A 37 -0.36 2.65 -0.99
CA ASP A 37 -1.18 3.60 -1.76
C ASP A 37 -1.33 4.96 -1.06
N ALA A 38 -1.23 4.99 0.28
CA ALA A 38 -1.25 6.23 1.05
C ALA A 38 0.12 6.95 1.09
N VAL A 39 1.20 6.31 0.61
CA VAL A 39 2.55 6.86 0.68
C VAL A 39 2.80 7.83 -0.46
N GLN A 40 3.06 9.09 -0.09
CA GLN A 40 3.47 10.13 -1.01
C GLN A 40 5.00 10.23 -1.04
N VAL A 41 5.54 10.30 -2.25
CA VAL A 41 6.96 10.41 -2.54
C VAL A 41 7.20 11.73 -3.26
N GLU A 42 8.18 12.49 -2.79
CA GLU A 42 8.57 13.75 -3.40
C GLU A 42 9.48 13.49 -4.61
N ALA A 43 8.89 13.34 -5.80
CA ALA A 43 9.62 13.18 -7.04
C ALA A 43 9.70 14.54 -7.75
N TYR A 44 10.91 15.00 -8.08
CA TYR A 44 11.12 16.22 -8.86
C TYR A 44 10.44 17.48 -8.28
N GLY A 45 10.34 17.58 -6.96
CA GLY A 45 9.74 18.72 -6.25
C GLY A 45 8.20 18.69 -6.17
N VAL A 46 7.57 17.59 -6.56
CA VAL A 46 6.11 17.38 -6.43
C VAL A 46 5.85 16.10 -5.65
N LEU A 47 4.84 16.14 -4.77
CA LEU A 47 4.37 14.97 -4.03
C LEU A 47 3.50 14.11 -4.95
N ASN A 48 4.02 12.95 -5.33
CA ASN A 48 3.32 11.96 -6.13
C ASN A 48 3.12 10.68 -5.32
N PRO A 49 2.01 9.94 -5.52
CA PRO A 49 1.86 8.63 -4.90
C PRO A 49 2.96 7.68 -5.39
N VAL A 50 3.46 6.81 -4.51
CA VAL A 50 4.56 5.88 -4.85
C VAL A 50 4.22 4.95 -6.02
N ASN A 51 2.93 4.63 -6.21
CA ASN A 51 2.44 3.84 -7.35
C ASN A 51 2.67 4.49 -8.72
N ALA A 52 2.80 5.82 -8.78
CA ALA A 52 3.05 6.56 -10.00
C ALA A 52 4.54 6.65 -10.33
N VAL A 53 5.40 6.45 -9.32
CA VAL A 53 6.85 6.61 -9.41
C VAL A 53 7.57 5.26 -9.59
N GLY A 54 6.87 4.14 -9.36
CA GLY A 54 7.40 2.80 -9.59
C GLY A 54 6.33 1.71 -9.63
N ASN A 55 6.74 0.53 -10.07
CA ASN A 55 5.94 -0.68 -10.00
C ASN A 55 6.07 -1.33 -8.61
N ILE A 56 4.95 -1.65 -7.97
CA ILE A 56 4.88 -2.28 -6.66
C ILE A 56 4.49 -3.74 -6.86
N SER A 57 5.35 -4.67 -6.44
CA SER A 57 5.08 -6.10 -6.49
C SER A 57 5.28 -6.74 -5.13
N VAL A 58 4.50 -7.78 -4.83
CA VAL A 58 4.71 -8.60 -3.64
C VAL A 58 5.69 -9.71 -4.02
N ALA A 59 6.87 -9.73 -3.39
CA ALA A 59 7.84 -10.78 -3.63
C ALA A 59 7.57 -12.00 -2.73
N ASP A 60 7.28 -11.73 -1.45
CA ASP A 60 7.04 -12.76 -0.44
C ASP A 60 5.90 -12.31 0.49
N ASN A 61 5.32 -13.25 1.25
CA ASN A 61 4.20 -12.97 2.17
C ASN A 61 4.51 -11.86 3.20
N SER A 62 5.79 -11.54 3.42
CA SER A 62 6.29 -10.49 4.31
C SER A 62 7.18 -9.45 3.60
N SER A 63 7.32 -9.50 2.27
CA SER A 63 8.17 -8.57 1.53
C SER A 63 7.51 -7.97 0.30
N ILE A 64 7.52 -6.63 0.24
CA ILE A 64 7.09 -5.85 -0.93
C ILE A 64 8.33 -5.32 -1.65
N VAL A 65 8.33 -5.38 -2.97
CA VAL A 65 9.40 -4.83 -3.81
C VAL A 65 8.84 -3.69 -4.64
N ILE A 66 9.50 -2.55 -4.59
CA ILE A 66 9.22 -1.38 -5.40
C ILE A 66 10.34 -1.27 -6.44
N THR A 67 9.96 -1.35 -7.71
CA THR A 67 10.86 -1.12 -8.85
C THR A 67 10.56 0.26 -9.42
N PRO A 68 11.36 1.28 -9.10
CA PRO A 68 11.16 2.62 -9.64
C PRO A 68 11.42 2.68 -11.14
N TRP A 69 10.71 3.58 -11.83
CA TRP A 69 10.95 3.81 -13.26
C TRP A 69 12.28 4.53 -13.53
N ASP A 70 12.77 5.26 -12.53
CA ASP A 70 14.00 6.05 -12.59
C ASP A 70 14.84 5.81 -11.32
N LYS A 71 16.16 5.69 -11.48
CA LYS A 71 17.07 5.51 -10.34
C LYS A 71 17.25 6.79 -9.53
N GLY A 72 17.02 7.96 -10.14
CA GLY A 72 17.11 9.26 -9.46
C GLY A 72 16.09 9.43 -8.33
N VAL A 73 14.96 8.74 -8.41
CA VAL A 73 13.88 8.82 -7.41
C VAL A 73 14.01 7.79 -6.29
N ILE A 74 15.00 6.89 -6.31
CA ILE A 74 15.23 5.89 -5.27
C ILE A 74 15.35 6.54 -3.88
N LYS A 75 16.17 7.60 -3.76
CA LYS A 75 16.35 8.33 -2.50
C LYS A 75 15.08 9.04 -2.03
N ALA A 76 14.28 9.54 -2.98
CA ALA A 76 13.01 10.17 -2.66
C ALA A 76 12.01 9.15 -2.13
N ILE A 77 11.95 7.95 -2.73
CA ILE A 77 11.09 6.85 -2.29
C ILE A 77 11.46 6.39 -0.89
N GLU A 78 12.76 6.19 -0.61
CA GLU A 78 13.24 5.86 0.74
C GLU A 78 12.76 6.88 1.78
N LYS A 79 12.95 8.18 1.48
CA LYS A 79 12.52 9.26 2.37
C LYS A 79 11.00 9.29 2.57
N GLY A 80 10.23 9.09 1.50
CA GLY A 80 8.76 9.05 1.56
C GLY A 80 8.24 7.88 2.41
N ILE A 81 8.89 6.71 2.32
CA ILE A 81 8.52 5.54 3.14
C ILE A 81 8.86 5.76 4.61
N VAL A 82 10.02 6.36 4.92
CA VAL A 82 10.37 6.72 6.31
C VAL A 82 9.39 7.74 6.86
N GLN A 83 8.99 8.73 6.06
CA GLN A 83 8.02 9.75 6.46
C GLN A 83 6.61 9.19 6.67
N ALA A 84 6.25 8.12 5.94
CA ALA A 84 4.98 7.42 6.14
C ALA A 84 4.93 6.59 7.42
N ASP A 85 6.04 6.46 8.16
CA ASP A 85 6.14 5.80 9.46
C ASP A 85 5.47 4.41 9.53
N LEU A 86 5.61 3.63 8.46
CA LEU A 86 4.98 2.32 8.36
C LEU A 86 5.65 1.25 9.23
N GLY A 87 6.79 1.56 9.87
CA GLY A 87 7.58 0.62 10.67
C GLY A 87 8.21 -0.51 9.83
N LEU A 88 8.38 -0.30 8.53
CA LEU A 88 8.90 -1.28 7.59
C LEU A 88 10.42 -1.15 7.45
N GLY A 89 11.11 -2.29 7.36
CA GLY A 89 12.54 -2.31 7.07
C GLY A 89 12.79 -2.04 5.59
N ILE A 90 13.58 -1.02 5.27
CA ILE A 90 13.96 -0.66 3.89
C ILE A 90 15.30 -1.31 3.55
N VAL A 91 15.35 -2.06 2.46
CA VAL A 91 16.56 -2.67 1.90
C VAL A 91 16.70 -2.18 0.46
N ASN A 92 17.76 -1.44 0.19
CA ASN A 92 18.05 -0.90 -1.14
C ASN A 92 18.99 -1.85 -1.89
N GLU A 93 18.53 -2.37 -3.03
CA GLU A 93 19.32 -3.24 -3.93
C GLU A 93 19.89 -2.45 -5.14
N GLY A 94 19.78 -1.11 -5.15
CA GLY A 94 20.32 -0.20 -6.16
C GLY A 94 19.48 -0.04 -7.43
N ASP A 95 18.72 -1.07 -7.80
CA ASP A 95 17.74 -1.04 -8.90
C ASP A 95 16.31 -1.16 -8.38
N LYS A 96 16.15 -1.77 -7.21
CA LYS A 96 14.86 -2.05 -6.55
C LYS A 96 14.97 -1.73 -5.06
N ILE A 97 13.85 -1.33 -4.49
CA ILE A 97 13.72 -1.10 -3.04
C ILE A 97 12.85 -2.22 -2.49
N ARG A 98 13.42 -3.01 -1.60
CA ARG A 98 12.71 -4.08 -0.90
C ARG A 98 12.28 -3.57 0.47
N LEU A 99 10.99 -3.67 0.74
CA LEU A 99 10.39 -3.44 2.03
C LEU A 99 10.14 -4.77 2.70
N SER A 100 10.72 -4.95 3.88
CA SER A 100 10.43 -6.07 4.76
C SER A 100 9.40 -5.60 5.78
N VAL A 101 8.24 -6.25 5.75
CA VAL A 101 7.22 -6.10 6.79
C VAL A 101 7.63 -7.01 7.94
N PRO A 102 8.04 -6.46 9.10
CA PRO A 102 8.32 -7.30 10.25
C PRO A 102 7.07 -8.12 10.60
N PRO A 103 7.23 -9.39 11.04
CA PRO A 103 6.09 -10.22 11.41
C PRO A 103 5.30 -9.51 12.51
N LEU A 104 3.96 -9.58 12.44
CA LEU A 104 3.08 -9.13 13.50
C LEU A 104 3.49 -9.82 14.81
N THR A 105 4.18 -9.12 15.69
CA THR A 105 4.43 -9.56 17.06
C THR A 105 3.10 -9.63 17.81
N GLU A 106 2.99 -10.53 18.79
CA GLU A 106 1.76 -10.81 19.55
C GLU A 106 1.10 -9.57 20.18
N GLU A 107 1.84 -8.46 20.32
CA GLU A 107 1.36 -7.20 20.91
C GLU A 107 0.39 -6.43 20.01
N ASN A 108 0.48 -6.57 18.67
CA ASN A 108 -0.44 -5.95 17.72
C ASN A 108 -1.67 -6.83 17.38
N ARG A 109 -1.83 -7.96 18.07
CA ARG A 109 -2.92 -8.93 17.87
C ARG A 109 -4.07 -8.82 18.88
N ARG A 110 -3.97 -7.95 19.89
CA ARG A 110 -5.01 -7.74 20.90
C ARG A 110 -5.79 -6.46 20.69
#